data_AF-A0A4Q7N3P4-F1
#
_entry.id   AF-A0A4Q7N3P4-F1
#
_cell.length_a   1.000
_cell.length_b   1.000
_cell.length_c   1.000
_cell.angle_alpha   90.00
_cell.angle_beta   90.00
_cell.angle_gamma   90.00
#
_symmetry.space_group_name_H-M   'P 1'
#
loop_
_entity.id
_entity.type
_entity.pdbx_description
1 polymer ?
#
loop_
_entity_poly.entity_id
_entity_poly.type
_entity_poly.pdbx_seq_one_letter_code
_entity_poly.pdbx_strand_id
1 'polypeptide(L)'
;MKRIKLLAAASLSLVLFFTACSPSKVASPEGDKVNLKGTWTVSNVDLDGVSKNGFKVTVFDDALYTCYIGSQWSLVPNGNGSYTVPASGDCTGGQRNIYWSVQTIGGVKYFQFKNLGTGVKPNRVSEGYRLELKSLTANSMLLQSAVNFEGKTVYINYTFTR
;
A
#
# COMPACT_ATOMS: atom_id res chain seq x y z
N MET A 1 37.09 13.31 64.20
CA MET A 1 37.94 14.30 63.51
C MET A 1 38.94 13.53 62.63
N LYS A 2 38.91 13.77 61.31
CA LYS A 2 39.93 13.62 60.23
C LYS A 2 41.16 12.72 60.53
N ARG A 3 41.61 11.75 59.72
CA ARG A 3 41.98 11.76 58.27
C ARG A 3 42.08 10.32 57.70
N ILE A 4 41.42 10.01 56.57
CA ILE A 4 41.97 9.70 55.22
C ILE A 4 43.17 8.74 55.20
N LYS A 5 43.05 7.61 54.48
CA LYS A 5 43.92 7.22 53.35
C LYS A 5 43.16 6.37 52.33
N LEU A 6 42.95 6.92 51.13
CA LEU A 6 42.56 6.19 49.93
C LEU A 6 43.72 5.27 49.52
N LEU A 7 43.43 3.99 49.30
CA LEU A 7 44.34 3.07 48.63
C LEU A 7 43.76 2.76 47.25
N ALA A 8 44.52 3.17 46.25
CA ALA A 8 44.29 2.89 44.85
C ALA A 8 44.37 1.38 44.59
N ALA A 9 43.31 0.82 43.99
CA ALA A 9 43.36 -0.48 43.35
C ALA A 9 43.22 -0.24 41.85
N ALA A 10 44.33 -0.48 41.14
CA ALA A 10 44.39 -0.50 39.69
C ALA A 10 43.55 -1.65 39.15
N SER A 11 42.53 -1.34 38.34
CA SER A 11 41.83 -2.32 37.52
C SER A 11 42.08 -2.02 36.04
N LEU A 12 43.09 -2.70 35.50
CA LEU A 12 43.39 -2.82 34.08
C LEU A 12 42.45 -3.89 33.49
N SER A 13 41.48 -3.48 32.68
CA SER A 13 40.80 -4.35 31.69
C SER A 13 39.98 -3.49 30.73
N LEU A 14 40.63 -2.98 29.69
CA LEU A 14 39.96 -2.39 28.54
C LEU A 14 39.56 -3.53 27.59
N VAL A 15 38.34 -4.05 27.75
CA VAL A 15 37.76 -5.00 26.78
C VAL A 15 36.87 -4.20 25.84
N LEU A 16 37.41 -3.85 24.67
CA LEU A 16 36.66 -3.28 23.55
C LEU A 16 35.89 -4.41 22.86
N PHE A 17 34.65 -4.66 23.29
CA PHE A 17 33.69 -5.42 22.50
C PHE A 17 33.15 -4.52 21.38
N PHE A 18 33.72 -4.61 20.18
CA PHE A 18 33.04 -4.15 18.98
C PHE A 18 31.96 -5.18 18.61
N THR A 19 30.78 -5.04 19.20
CA THR A 19 29.59 -5.71 18.67
C THR A 19 29.16 -4.96 17.41
N ALA A 20 29.53 -5.51 16.25
CA ALA A 20 28.93 -5.12 14.99
C ALA A 20 27.44 -5.50 15.02
N CYS A 21 26.59 -4.59 15.47
CA CYS A 21 25.18 -4.63 15.11
C CYS A 21 25.10 -4.34 13.62
N SER A 22 25.13 -5.39 12.80
CA SER A 22 24.50 -5.32 11.49
C SER A 22 23.06 -4.88 11.73
N PRO A 23 22.57 -3.74 11.20
CA PRO A 23 21.14 -3.58 11.09
C PRO A 23 20.72 -4.54 10.00
N SER A 24 20.48 -5.80 10.37
CA SER A 24 19.50 -6.60 9.67
C SER A 24 18.20 -5.81 9.81
N LYS A 25 17.95 -4.86 8.90
CA LYS A 25 16.61 -4.36 8.62
C LYS A 25 15.87 -5.54 8.00
N VAL A 26 15.54 -6.53 8.83
CA VAL A 26 14.27 -7.19 8.71
C VAL A 26 13.29 -6.07 8.99
N ALA A 27 12.82 -5.41 7.92
CA ALA A 27 11.68 -4.54 7.98
C ALA A 27 10.53 -5.41 8.46
N SER A 28 10.33 -5.50 9.78
CA SER A 28 9.02 -5.82 10.32
C SER A 28 8.09 -4.73 9.77
N PRO A 29 6.91 -5.10 9.21
CA PRO A 29 6.03 -4.21 8.45
C PRO A 29 5.26 -3.24 9.36
N GLU A 30 5.96 -2.57 10.26
CA GLU A 30 5.37 -1.93 11.44
C GLU A 30 5.97 -0.55 11.76
N GLY A 31 6.39 0.21 10.73
CA GLY A 31 6.55 1.66 10.83
C GLY A 31 5.24 2.35 10.43
N ASP A 32 4.65 3.16 11.32
CA ASP A 32 3.40 3.91 11.08
C ASP A 32 2.27 3.07 10.46
N LYS A 33 1.83 2.03 11.20
CA LYS A 33 0.94 0.95 10.75
C LYS A 33 -0.33 1.46 10.07
N VAL A 34 -0.29 1.64 8.75
CA VAL A 34 -1.49 1.78 7.94
C VAL A 34 -2.19 0.44 7.91
N ASN A 35 -3.27 0.32 8.68
CA ASN A 35 -4.03 -0.92 8.76
C ASN A 35 -5.12 -0.96 7.68
N LEU A 36 -4.76 -1.45 6.50
CA LEU A 36 -5.70 -1.67 5.40
C LEU A 36 -6.37 -3.05 5.42
N LYS A 37 -6.09 -3.89 6.42
CA LYS A 37 -6.57 -5.28 6.42
C LYS A 37 -8.10 -5.34 6.43
N GLY A 38 -8.64 -6.37 5.79
CA GLY A 38 -10.07 -6.67 5.79
C GLY A 38 -10.71 -6.54 4.40
N THR A 39 -12.03 -6.59 4.39
CA THR A 39 -12.84 -6.46 3.18
C THR A 39 -13.31 -5.02 3.03
N TRP A 40 -13.11 -4.45 1.86
CA TRP A 40 -13.51 -3.09 1.51
C TRP A 40 -14.37 -3.10 0.27
N THR A 41 -15.39 -2.25 0.22
CA THR A 41 -16.20 -2.03 -0.98
C THR A 41 -15.91 -0.64 -1.51
N VAL A 42 -15.64 -0.51 -2.80
CA VAL A 42 -15.56 0.80 -3.46
C VAL A 42 -16.97 1.37 -3.57
N SER A 43 -17.29 2.37 -2.76
CA SER A 43 -18.62 3.00 -2.73
C SER A 43 -18.75 4.12 -3.75
N ASN A 44 -17.64 4.74 -4.15
CA ASN A 44 -17.64 5.82 -5.14
C ASN A 44 -16.34 5.84 -5.94
N VAL A 45 -16.44 6.29 -7.19
CA VAL A 45 -15.29 6.64 -8.03
C VAL A 45 -15.53 8.02 -8.64
N ASP A 46 -14.59 8.93 -8.40
CA ASP A 46 -14.68 10.33 -8.83
C ASP A 46 -13.45 10.73 -9.66
N LEU A 47 -13.60 11.75 -10.51
CA LEU A 47 -12.53 12.27 -11.36
C LEU A 47 -12.16 13.68 -10.93
N ASP A 48 -10.86 13.95 -10.91
CA ASP A 48 -10.32 15.30 -10.76
C ASP A 48 -9.43 15.62 -11.98
N GLY A 49 -9.54 16.84 -12.47
CA GLY A 49 -8.84 17.33 -13.67
C GLY A 49 -9.60 17.24 -15.01
N VAL A 50 -10.77 16.59 -15.05
CA VAL A 50 -11.63 16.48 -16.27
C VAL A 50 -13.12 16.42 -15.94
N SER A 51 -13.97 16.72 -16.94
CA SER A 51 -15.40 16.42 -16.88
C SER A 51 -15.64 14.91 -17.00
N LYS A 52 -16.63 14.40 -16.26
CA LYS A 52 -17.07 12.99 -16.35
C LYS A 52 -17.67 12.65 -17.70
N ASN A 53 -18.20 13.63 -18.42
CA ASN A 53 -18.91 13.38 -19.69
C ASN A 53 -17.91 12.97 -20.77
N GLY A 54 -18.06 11.73 -21.25
CA GLY A 54 -17.25 11.18 -22.34
C GLY A 54 -15.88 10.64 -21.92
N PHE A 55 -15.48 10.79 -20.65
CA PHE A 55 -14.24 10.20 -20.15
C PHE A 55 -14.41 8.69 -19.99
N LYS A 56 -13.67 7.91 -20.80
CA LYS A 56 -13.61 6.45 -20.71
C LYS A 56 -12.14 6.05 -20.69
N VAL A 57 -11.71 5.44 -19.59
CA VAL A 57 -10.35 4.92 -19.44
C VAL A 57 -10.39 3.56 -18.77
N THR A 58 -9.66 2.61 -19.34
CA THR A 58 -9.36 1.34 -18.71
C THR A 58 -8.25 1.55 -17.68
N VAL A 59 -8.45 1.04 -16.48
CA VAL A 59 -7.47 1.12 -15.40
C VAL A 59 -7.07 -0.28 -14.97
N PHE A 60 -5.87 -0.36 -14.39
CA PHE A 60 -5.28 -1.61 -13.88
C PHE A 60 -5.21 -2.73 -14.92
N ASP A 61 -5.14 -2.36 -16.21
CA ASP A 61 -5.18 -3.25 -17.39
C ASP A 61 -6.29 -4.30 -17.34
N ASP A 62 -7.42 -3.94 -16.75
CA ASP A 62 -8.49 -4.88 -16.42
C ASP A 62 -9.87 -4.37 -16.86
N ALA A 63 -10.34 -3.26 -16.30
CA ALA A 63 -11.69 -2.77 -16.54
C ALA A 63 -11.76 -1.24 -16.61
N LEU A 64 -12.88 -0.71 -17.10
CA LEU A 64 -13.15 0.73 -17.04
C LEU A 64 -13.14 1.21 -15.59
N TYR A 65 -12.68 2.44 -15.35
CA TYR A 65 -12.61 3.01 -14.00
C TYR A 65 -13.97 2.98 -13.26
N THR A 66 -15.08 3.13 -13.99
CA THR A 66 -16.45 3.08 -13.46
C THR A 66 -16.84 1.69 -12.97
N CYS A 67 -16.26 0.62 -13.52
CA CYS A 67 -16.56 -0.75 -13.13
C CYS A 67 -16.14 -1.07 -11.69
N TYR A 68 -15.21 -0.28 -11.14
CA TYR A 68 -14.78 -0.49 -9.77
C TYR A 68 -15.82 -0.05 -8.75
N ILE A 69 -16.86 0.72 -9.10
CA ILE A 69 -17.98 1.01 -8.20
C ILE A 69 -18.68 -0.31 -7.82
N GLY A 70 -18.80 -0.56 -6.52
CA GLY A 70 -19.34 -1.81 -5.97
C GLY A 70 -18.35 -2.97 -5.94
N SER A 71 -17.11 -2.79 -6.42
CA SER A 71 -16.08 -3.83 -6.33
C SER A 71 -15.68 -4.09 -4.88
N GLN A 72 -15.46 -5.37 -4.55
CA GLN A 72 -15.08 -5.82 -3.21
C GLN A 72 -13.61 -6.24 -3.18
N TRP A 73 -12.84 -5.71 -2.24
CA TRP A 73 -11.40 -5.89 -2.10
C TRP A 73 -11.10 -6.58 -0.78
N SER A 74 -10.47 -7.75 -0.83
CA SER A 74 -10.02 -8.50 0.34
C SER A 74 -8.51 -8.34 0.50
N LEU A 75 -8.07 -7.70 1.59
CA LEU A 75 -6.68 -7.37 1.85
C LEU A 75 -6.16 -8.18 3.06
N VAL A 76 -5.39 -9.23 2.79
CA VAL A 76 -4.79 -10.09 3.82
C VAL A 76 -3.42 -9.54 4.23
N PRO A 77 -3.08 -9.46 5.54
CA PRO A 77 -1.85 -8.82 6.02
C PRO A 77 -0.53 -9.36 5.45
N ASN A 78 -0.51 -10.58 4.91
CA ASN A 78 0.68 -11.18 4.30
C ASN A 78 0.90 -10.75 2.84
N GLY A 79 0.19 -9.71 2.39
CA GLY A 79 0.26 -9.16 1.04
C GLY A 79 -0.63 -9.88 0.04
N ASN A 80 -1.17 -11.07 0.34
CA ASN A 80 -2.17 -11.66 -0.54
C ASN A 80 -3.47 -10.85 -0.48
N GLY A 81 -4.16 -10.77 -1.59
CA GLY A 81 -5.48 -10.18 -1.64
C GLY A 81 -6.22 -10.55 -2.90
N SER A 82 -7.40 -10.00 -3.04
CA SER A 82 -8.17 -10.06 -4.27
C SER A 82 -9.07 -8.84 -4.39
N TYR A 83 -9.51 -8.54 -5.60
CA TYR A 83 -10.69 -7.71 -5.81
C TYR A 83 -11.66 -8.40 -6.76
N THR A 84 -12.95 -8.18 -6.53
CA THR A 84 -14.03 -8.72 -7.35
C THR A 84 -14.82 -7.56 -7.92
N VAL A 85 -14.80 -7.44 -9.25
CA VAL A 85 -15.60 -6.47 -9.98
C VAL A 85 -16.99 -7.09 -10.21
N PRO A 86 -18.09 -6.37 -9.92
CA PRO A 86 -19.43 -6.85 -10.23
C PRO A 86 -19.63 -6.90 -11.76
N ALA A 87 -20.37 -7.91 -12.23
CA ALA A 87 -20.82 -7.92 -13.62
C ALA A 87 -21.99 -6.95 -13.77
N SER A 88 -21.80 -5.87 -14.52
CA SER A 88 -22.86 -4.88 -14.78
C SER A 88 -22.58 -4.10 -16.06
N GLY A 89 -23.58 -3.97 -16.94
CA GLY A 89 -23.40 -3.28 -18.23
C GLY A 89 -22.18 -3.80 -19.00
N ASP A 90 -21.24 -2.90 -19.30
CA ASP A 90 -19.99 -3.20 -20.03
C ASP A 90 -18.87 -3.76 -19.14
N CYS A 91 -19.11 -3.94 -17.84
CA CYS A 91 -18.11 -4.40 -16.88
C CYS A 91 -18.02 -5.92 -16.84
N THR A 92 -16.89 -6.46 -17.31
CA THR A 92 -16.61 -7.89 -17.15
C THR A 92 -16.30 -8.18 -15.68
N GLY A 93 -17.26 -8.80 -15.01
CA GLY A 93 -17.16 -9.15 -13.61
C GLY A 93 -16.16 -10.28 -13.34
N GLY A 94 -15.92 -10.56 -12.07
CA GLY A 94 -15.09 -11.69 -11.62
C GLY A 94 -14.01 -11.30 -10.62
N GLN A 95 -13.33 -12.30 -10.07
CA GLN A 95 -12.27 -12.10 -9.08
C GLN A 95 -10.89 -12.00 -9.76
N ARG A 96 -10.09 -11.04 -9.31
CA ARG A 96 -8.67 -10.89 -9.64
C ARG A 96 -7.87 -11.10 -8.37
N ASN A 97 -6.90 -11.99 -8.42
CA ASN A 97 -5.98 -12.17 -7.31
C ASN A 97 -4.89 -11.10 -7.39
N ILE A 98 -4.49 -10.56 -6.24
CA ILE A 98 -3.46 -9.52 -6.18
C ILE A 98 -2.41 -9.84 -5.11
N TYR A 99 -1.23 -9.26 -5.29
CA TYR A 99 -0.26 -9.12 -4.21
C TYR A 99 -0.03 -7.65 -3.91
N TRP A 100 -0.36 -7.20 -2.70
CA TRP A 100 -0.39 -5.81 -2.31
C TRP A 100 0.61 -5.49 -1.19
N SER A 101 0.93 -4.20 -1.08
CA SER A 101 1.78 -3.65 -0.03
C SER A 101 1.47 -2.17 0.15
N VAL A 102 1.91 -1.61 1.28
CA VAL A 102 1.97 -0.14 1.47
C VAL A 102 3.42 0.29 1.48
N GLN A 103 3.75 1.32 0.71
CA GLN A 103 5.07 1.92 0.66
C GLN A 103 4.99 3.41 1.03
N THR A 104 5.95 3.90 1.82
CA THR A 104 6.11 5.33 2.07
C THR A 104 7.25 5.87 1.20
N ILE A 105 7.00 6.90 0.42
CA ILE A 105 7.98 7.58 -0.44
C ILE A 105 7.88 9.08 -0.19
N GLY A 106 8.96 9.71 0.26
CA GLY A 106 8.95 11.16 0.55
C GLY A 106 7.91 11.58 1.59
N GLY A 107 7.58 10.72 2.56
CA GLY A 107 6.52 10.97 3.55
C GLY A 107 5.10 10.69 3.08
N VAL A 108 4.89 10.42 1.79
CA VAL A 108 3.59 10.07 1.21
C VAL A 108 3.42 8.56 1.20
N LYS A 109 2.23 8.08 1.59
CA LYS A 109 1.92 6.65 1.63
C LYS A 109 1.21 6.22 0.35
N TYR A 110 1.60 5.06 -0.16
CA TYR A 110 1.06 4.50 -1.38
C TYR A 110 0.59 3.07 -1.14
N PHE A 111 -0.65 2.78 -1.51
CA PHE A 111 -1.10 1.41 -1.72
C PHE A 111 -0.64 0.97 -3.11
N GLN A 112 0.05 -0.16 -3.18
CA GLN A 112 0.50 -0.69 -4.46
C GLN A 112 0.22 -2.19 -4.54
N PHE A 113 -0.15 -2.65 -5.73
CA PHE A 113 -0.49 -4.05 -5.95
C PHE A 113 -0.09 -4.52 -7.34
N LYS A 114 0.03 -5.84 -7.46
CA LYS A 114 0.23 -6.54 -8.73
C LYS A 114 -0.97 -7.44 -8.99
N ASN A 115 -1.50 -7.41 -10.21
CA ASN A 115 -2.45 -8.43 -10.65
C ASN A 115 -1.72 -9.76 -10.81
N LEU A 116 -2.20 -10.81 -10.15
CA LEU A 116 -1.68 -12.16 -10.25
C LEU A 116 -2.54 -12.93 -11.25
N GLY A 117 -1.95 -13.24 -12.41
CA GLY A 117 -2.54 -14.23 -13.32
C GLY A 117 -2.69 -15.59 -12.64
N THR A 118 -3.55 -16.44 -13.20
CA THR A 118 -3.85 -17.76 -12.64
C THR A 118 -2.57 -18.59 -12.42
N GLY A 119 -2.30 -18.94 -11.17
CA GLY A 119 -1.12 -19.75 -10.79
C GLY A 119 0.23 -19.01 -10.82
N VAL A 120 0.25 -17.69 -11.06
CA VAL A 120 1.50 -16.90 -11.15
C VAL A 120 1.93 -16.42 -9.77
N LYS A 121 3.21 -16.67 -9.42
CA LYS A 121 3.79 -16.18 -8.16
C LYS A 121 4.10 -14.67 -8.24
N PRO A 122 3.96 -13.90 -7.15
CA PRO A 122 4.19 -12.44 -7.15
C PRO A 122 5.58 -11.98 -7.61
N ASN A 123 6.61 -12.80 -7.39
CA ASN A 123 7.99 -12.52 -7.81
C ASN A 123 8.22 -12.69 -9.31
N ARG A 124 7.25 -13.25 -10.05
CA ARG A 124 7.27 -13.39 -11.51
C ARG A 124 6.52 -12.27 -12.22
N VAL A 125 5.86 -11.38 -11.49
CA VAL A 125 5.13 -10.23 -12.03
C VAL A 125 5.99 -8.99 -11.85
N SER A 126 6.42 -8.37 -12.95
CA SER A 126 7.24 -7.15 -12.96
C SER A 126 6.41 -5.88 -12.87
N GLU A 127 5.19 -5.92 -13.38
CA GLU A 127 4.29 -4.78 -13.46
C GLU A 127 3.34 -4.69 -12.26
N GLY A 128 2.82 -3.50 -12.00
CA GLY A 128 1.90 -3.25 -10.92
C GLY A 128 1.43 -1.82 -10.90
N TYR A 129 0.49 -1.55 -10.02
CA TYR A 129 -0.17 -0.25 -9.91
C TYR A 129 0.12 0.35 -8.55
N ARG A 130 0.17 1.67 -8.51
CA ARG A 130 0.41 2.45 -7.31
C ARG A 130 -0.65 3.53 -7.21
N LEU A 131 -1.26 3.60 -6.03
CA LEU A 131 -2.27 4.58 -5.67
C LEU A 131 -1.82 5.30 -4.41
N GLU A 132 -1.95 6.62 -4.41
CA GLU A 132 -1.70 7.42 -3.23
C GLU A 132 -2.81 7.19 -2.20
N LEU A 133 -2.43 6.95 -0.94
CA LEU A 133 -3.36 6.90 0.17
C LEU A 133 -3.64 8.33 0.65
N LYS A 134 -4.75 8.90 0.19
CA LYS A 134 -5.14 10.29 0.51
C LYS A 134 -5.71 10.42 1.92
N SER A 135 -6.47 9.41 2.36
CA SER A 135 -7.00 9.35 3.71
C SER A 135 -7.31 7.92 4.14
N LEU A 136 -7.27 7.68 5.46
CA LEU A 136 -7.63 6.41 6.07
C LEU A 136 -8.26 6.65 7.44
N THR A 137 -9.40 6.01 7.68
CA THR A 137 -10.06 5.91 8.98
C THR A 137 -10.36 4.45 9.29
N ALA A 138 -11.07 4.19 10.40
CA ALA A 138 -11.53 2.86 10.73
C ALA A 138 -12.49 2.26 9.69
N ASN A 139 -13.30 3.07 8.99
CA ASN A 139 -14.36 2.56 8.10
C ASN A 139 -14.32 3.15 6.69
N SER A 140 -13.35 4.01 6.39
CA SER A 140 -13.22 4.65 5.09
C SER A 140 -11.76 4.80 4.67
N MET A 141 -11.50 4.61 3.39
CA MET A 141 -10.20 4.81 2.75
C MET A 141 -10.39 5.53 1.42
N LEU A 142 -9.51 6.50 1.13
CA LEU A 142 -9.47 7.18 -0.17
C LEU A 142 -8.13 6.88 -0.86
N LEU A 143 -8.20 6.18 -1.99
CA LEU A 143 -7.05 5.91 -2.85
C LEU A 143 -7.16 6.74 -4.12
N GLN A 144 -6.04 7.30 -4.57
CA GLN A 144 -5.98 8.09 -5.79
C GLN A 144 -4.97 7.49 -6.78
N SER A 145 -5.39 7.28 -8.02
CA SER A 145 -4.49 6.95 -9.13
C SER A 145 -4.39 8.13 -10.09
N ALA A 146 -3.27 8.22 -10.80
CA ALA A 146 -3.08 9.19 -11.87
C ALA A 146 -3.01 8.44 -13.20
N VAL A 147 -3.75 8.91 -14.20
CA VAL A 147 -3.72 8.40 -15.57
C VAL A 147 -3.40 9.53 -16.52
N ASN A 148 -2.66 9.23 -17.59
CA ASN A 148 -2.47 10.19 -18.68
C ASN A 148 -3.60 10.02 -19.68
N PHE A 149 -4.31 11.10 -19.98
CA PHE A 149 -5.37 11.13 -20.98
C PHE A 149 -5.23 12.40 -21.82
N GLU A 150 -5.05 12.24 -23.13
CA GLU A 150 -4.87 13.34 -24.09
C GLU A 150 -3.75 14.34 -23.67
N GLY A 151 -2.65 13.83 -23.10
CA GLY A 151 -1.52 14.65 -22.67
C GLY A 151 -1.74 15.38 -21.34
N LYS A 152 -2.87 15.18 -20.67
CA LYS A 152 -3.17 15.71 -19.34
C LYS A 152 -3.15 14.60 -18.29
N THR A 153 -2.73 14.95 -17.08
CA THR A 153 -2.87 14.06 -15.92
C THR A 153 -4.28 14.18 -15.37
N VAL A 154 -4.99 13.06 -15.32
CA VAL A 154 -6.30 12.92 -14.69
C VAL A 154 -6.15 12.09 -13.43
N TYR A 155 -6.79 12.52 -12.35
CA TYR A 155 -6.78 11.78 -11.11
C TYR A 155 -8.10 11.04 -10.94
N ILE A 156 -8.02 9.76 -10.60
CA ILE A 156 -9.17 8.91 -10.30
C ILE A 156 -9.14 8.60 -8.81
N ASN A 157 -10.19 9.04 -8.11
CA ASN A 157 -10.36 8.92 -6.67
C ASN A 157 -11.33 7.78 -6.36
N TYR A 158 -10.85 6.77 -5.65
CA TYR A 158 -11.61 5.61 -5.22
C TYR A 158 -11.92 5.72 -3.72
N THR A 159 -13.20 5.87 -3.38
CA THR A 159 -13.65 5.83 -2.00
C THR A 159 -14.04 4.40 -1.64
N PHE A 160 -13.37 3.86 -0.63
CA PHE A 160 -13.64 2.55 -0.06
C PHE A 160 -14.34 2.70 1.29
N THR A 161 -15.26 1.78 1.58
CA THR A 161 -15.98 1.66 2.84
C THR A 161 -16.02 0.21 3.30
N ARG A 162 -16.04 -0.02 4.60
CA ARG A 162 -16.20 -1.36 5.21
C ARG A 162 -17.17 -1.33 6.38
#